data_AF-A0A5C7HMK7-F1
#
_entry.id   AF-A0A5C7HMK7-F1
#
_cell.length_a   1.000
_cell.length_b   1.000
_cell.length_c   1.000
_cell.angle_alpha   90.00
_cell.angle_beta   90.00
_cell.angle_gamma   90.00
#
_symmetry.space_group_name_H-M   'P 1'
#
loop_
_entity.id
_entity.type
_entity.pdbx_description
1 polymer ?
#
loop_
_entity_poly.entity_id
_entity_poly.type
_entity_poly.pdbx_seq_one_letter_code
_entity_poly.pdbx_strand_id
1 'polypeptide(L)'
;MDRYQRVEKPKPETPIDENEIRITSQGRMRSYITYAMTLLQEKGSNEIVFKAMGRDINKTVTIVELIKRRIISLHQNTAIGSTDITDKWEPLKEGLLPLETTRHVSMITITLSMKELYTSFVGYQPLLPAELVKALTKFEYDG
;
A
#
# COMPACT_ATOMS: atom_id res chain seq x y z
N MET A 1 -22.68 7.08 20.94
CA MET A 1 -23.14 7.28 19.54
C MET A 1 -24.17 6.20 19.17
N ASP A 2 -24.88 5.66 20.15
CA ASP A 2 -25.50 4.32 20.06
C ASP A 2 -26.86 4.33 19.34
N ARG A 3 -27.19 5.46 18.71
CA ARG A 3 -28.42 5.70 17.94
C ARG A 3 -28.16 5.74 16.43
N TYR A 4 -26.92 5.51 16.00
CA TYR A 4 -26.51 5.56 14.59
C TYR A 4 -25.63 4.36 14.24
N GLN A 5 -25.77 3.86 13.02
CA GLN A 5 -24.90 2.85 12.44
C GLN A 5 -24.09 3.47 11.30
N ARG A 6 -22.77 3.22 11.31
CA ARG A 6 -21.91 3.64 10.20
C ARG A 6 -22.22 2.80 8.97
N VAL A 7 -22.46 3.47 7.85
CA VAL A 7 -22.69 2.85 6.55
C VAL A 7 -21.55 3.26 5.63
N GLU A 8 -20.85 2.28 5.06
CA GLU A 8 -19.78 2.56 4.11
C GLU A 8 -20.40 3.03 2.79
N LYS A 9 -20.01 4.23 2.34
CA LYS A 9 -20.32 4.68 0.99
C LYS A 9 -19.39 3.92 0.03
N PRO A 10 -19.91 3.38 -1.09
CA PRO A 10 -19.05 2.85 -2.15
C PRO A 10 -18.09 3.97 -2.56
N LYS A 11 -16.79 3.75 -2.38
CA LYS A 11 -15.79 4.71 -2.87
C LYS A 11 -15.88 4.72 -4.39
N PRO A 12 -15.76 5.89 -5.05
CA PRO A 12 -15.64 5.91 -6.50
C PRO A 12 -14.48 5.00 -6.89
N GLU A 13 -14.75 4.01 -7.75
CA GLU A 13 -13.71 3.13 -8.28
C GLU A 13 -12.81 3.95 -9.19
N THR A 14 -11.74 4.49 -8.60
CA THR A 14 -10.63 5.00 -9.38
C THR A 14 -9.99 3.82 -10.10
N PRO A 15 -9.72 3.90 -11.41
CA PRO A 15 -8.97 2.86 -12.09
C PRO A 15 -7.65 2.60 -11.34
N ILE A 16 -7.30 1.32 -11.21
CA ILE A 16 -6.03 0.89 -10.61
C ILE A 16 -5.06 0.70 -11.77
N ASP A 17 -3.96 1.46 -11.77
CA ASP A 17 -2.92 1.31 -12.78
C ASP A 17 -2.30 -0.09 -12.71
N GLU A 18 -1.78 -0.59 -13.84
CA GLU A 18 -1.23 -1.95 -13.94
C GLU A 18 -0.08 -2.24 -12.96
N ASN A 19 0.67 -1.20 -12.60
CA ASN A 19 1.80 -1.27 -11.67
C ASN A 19 1.47 -0.77 -10.26
N GLU A 20 0.19 -0.50 -9.98
CA GLU A 20 -0.28 -0.03 -8.67
C GLU A 20 -0.75 -1.20 -7.80
N ILE A 21 -0.22 -1.27 -6.58
CA ILE A 21 -0.58 -2.26 -5.57
C ILE A 21 -1.19 -1.55 -4.37
N ARG A 22 -2.51 -1.72 -4.17
CA ARG A 22 -3.21 -1.21 -2.98
C ARG A 22 -3.17 -2.23 -1.84
N ILE A 23 -2.51 -1.87 -0.76
CA ILE A 23 -2.42 -2.73 0.43
C ILE A 23 -3.66 -2.51 1.30
N THR A 24 -4.30 -3.62 1.69
CA THR A 24 -5.47 -3.61 2.57
C THR A 24 -5.25 -4.50 3.78
N SER A 25 -5.99 -4.26 4.87
CA SER A 25 -5.86 -5.05 6.11
C SER A 25 -6.17 -6.52 5.89
N GLN A 26 -7.15 -6.81 5.02
CA GLN A 26 -7.64 -8.17 4.73
C GLN A 26 -6.71 -8.97 3.79
N GLY A 27 -5.98 -8.31 2.88
CA GLY A 27 -5.14 -9.02 1.91
C GLY A 27 -3.95 -9.74 2.54
N ARG A 28 -3.56 -10.92 2.05
CA ARG A 28 -2.41 -11.66 2.63
C ARG A 28 -1.08 -11.05 2.18
N MET A 29 -0.12 -10.88 3.10
CA MET A 29 1.21 -10.32 2.78
C MET A 29 1.91 -11.09 1.66
N ARG A 30 1.86 -12.43 1.70
CA ARG A 30 2.47 -13.30 0.69
C ARG A 30 1.94 -12.99 -0.71
N SER A 31 0.63 -12.75 -0.85
CA SER A 31 0.01 -12.43 -2.14
C SER A 31 0.54 -11.12 -2.72
N TYR A 32 0.67 -10.08 -1.90
CA TYR A 32 1.24 -8.80 -2.34
C TYR A 32 2.71 -8.93 -2.76
N ILE A 33 3.50 -9.65 -1.96
CA ILE A 33 4.91 -9.89 -2.29
C ILE A 33 5.01 -10.67 -3.60
N THR A 34 4.30 -11.78 -3.74
CA THR A 34 4.31 -12.58 -4.98
C THR A 34 3.90 -11.75 -6.19
N TYR A 35 2.84 -10.96 -6.09
CA TYR A 35 2.39 -10.12 -7.19
C TYR A 35 3.42 -9.05 -7.57
N ALA A 36 4.01 -8.37 -6.59
CA ALA A 36 5.07 -7.39 -6.83
C ALA A 36 6.30 -8.02 -7.51
N MET A 37 6.70 -9.24 -7.10
CA MET A 37 7.79 -9.97 -7.73
C MET A 37 7.47 -10.32 -9.19
N THR A 38 6.24 -10.78 -9.49
CA THR A 38 5.80 -11.05 -10.87
C THR A 38 5.84 -9.77 -11.72
N LEU A 39 5.39 -8.63 -11.20
CA LEU A 39 5.47 -7.36 -11.94
C LEU A 39 6.92 -6.95 -12.28
N LEU A 40 7.83 -7.03 -11.30
CA LEU A 40 9.22 -6.60 -11.47
C LEU A 40 10.08 -7.61 -12.26
N GLN A 41 9.90 -8.91 -12.05
CA GLN A 41 10.78 -9.95 -12.62
C GLN A 41 10.21 -10.62 -13.86
N GLU A 42 8.92 -10.99 -13.87
CA GLU A 42 8.32 -11.73 -14.97
C GLU A 42 7.81 -10.79 -16.07
N LYS A 43 7.13 -9.71 -15.68
CA LYS A 43 6.62 -8.71 -16.63
C LYS A 43 7.65 -7.64 -17.00
N GLY A 44 8.78 -7.57 -16.27
CA GLY A 44 9.85 -6.59 -16.52
C GLY A 44 9.43 -5.14 -16.30
N SER A 45 8.46 -4.89 -15.40
CA SER A 45 8.04 -3.54 -15.07
C SER A 45 9.20 -2.80 -14.41
N ASN A 46 9.54 -1.61 -14.91
CA ASN A 46 10.64 -0.83 -14.35
C ASN A 46 10.33 -0.26 -12.97
N GLU A 47 9.04 -0.05 -12.69
CA GLU A 47 8.55 0.63 -11.49
C GLU A 47 7.24 0.01 -11.03
N ILE A 48 7.07 -0.10 -9.71
CA ILE A 48 5.80 -0.45 -9.06
C ILE A 48 5.49 0.54 -7.94
N VAL A 49 4.20 0.80 -7.72
CA VAL A 49 3.70 1.80 -6.77
C VAL A 49 2.81 1.14 -5.73
N PHE A 50 3.20 1.20 -4.46
CA PHE A 50 2.39 0.77 -3.33
C PHE A 50 1.62 1.95 -2.76
N LYS A 51 0.31 1.79 -2.57
CA LYS A 51 -0.55 2.78 -1.92
C LYS A 51 -1.27 2.16 -0.72
N ALA A 52 -1.26 2.87 0.40
CA ALA A 52 -1.97 2.44 1.61
C ALA A 52 -2.42 3.61 2.47
N MET A 53 -3.42 3.35 3.32
CA MET A 53 -4.03 4.36 4.17
C MET A 53 -4.18 3.86 5.60
N GLY A 54 -4.01 4.75 6.58
CA GLY A 54 -4.25 4.48 7.99
C GLY A 54 -3.58 3.20 8.50
N ARG A 55 -4.39 2.25 8.97
CA ARG A 55 -3.91 1.00 9.59
C ARG A 55 -3.07 0.12 8.67
N ASP A 56 -3.18 0.29 7.35
CA ASP A 56 -2.45 -0.52 6.37
C ASP A 56 -1.04 -0.01 6.06
N ILE A 57 -0.68 1.18 6.57
CA ILE A 57 0.65 1.78 6.36
C ILE A 57 1.76 0.89 6.92
N ASN A 58 1.63 0.42 8.16
CA ASN A 58 2.66 -0.42 8.79
C ASN A 58 2.92 -1.72 8.01
N LYS A 59 1.84 -2.35 7.55
CA LYS A 59 1.89 -3.56 6.73
C LYS A 59 2.56 -3.31 5.39
N THR A 60 2.30 -2.15 4.78
CA THR A 60 2.89 -1.75 3.50
C THR A 60 4.40 -1.60 3.60
N VAL A 61 4.89 -0.90 4.63
CA VAL A 61 6.33 -0.77 4.89
C VAL A 61 6.96 -2.15 5.05
N THR A 62 6.35 -3.04 5.84
CA THR A 62 6.84 -4.41 6.04
C THR A 62 6.94 -5.19 4.72
N ILE A 63 5.92 -5.11 3.87
CA ILE A 63 5.92 -5.78 2.56
C ILE A 63 7.04 -5.22 1.66
N VAL A 64 7.18 -3.90 1.59
CA VAL A 64 8.23 -3.25 0.79
C VAL A 64 9.62 -3.65 1.28
N GLU A 65 9.87 -3.65 2.58
CA GLU A 65 11.16 -4.07 3.15
C GLU A 65 11.48 -5.54 2.83
N LEU A 66 10.48 -6.42 2.81
CA LEU A 66 10.67 -7.82 2.40
C LEU A 66 11.00 -7.96 0.90
N ILE A 67 10.41 -7.12 0.05
CA ILE A 67 10.67 -7.13 -1.40
C ILE A 67 12.09 -6.63 -1.69
N LYS A 68 12.51 -5.51 -1.07
CA LYS A 68 13.87 -4.98 -1.23
C LYS A 68 14.97 -5.96 -0.79
N ARG A 69 14.66 -6.87 0.14
CA ARG A 69 15.59 -7.94 0.55
C ARG A 69 15.68 -9.12 -0.43
N ARG A 70 14.77 -9.19 -1.42
CA ARG A 70 14.70 -10.27 -2.42
C ARG A 70 15.18 -9.85 -3.80
N ILE A 71 15.05 -8.56 -4.13
CA ILE A 71 15.45 -7.99 -5.42
C ILE A 71 16.58 -7.00 -5.18
N ILE A 72 17.72 -7.24 -5.83
CA ILE A 72 18.86 -6.32 -5.81
C ILE A 72 18.54 -5.04 -6.58
N SER A 73 19.17 -3.93 -6.19
CA SER A 73 19.16 -2.67 -6.97
C SER A 73 17.78 -2.00 -7.14
N LEU A 74 16.94 -2.03 -6.10
CA LEU A 74 15.71 -1.22 -6.05
C LEU A 74 15.93 0.15 -5.41
N HIS A 75 15.69 1.20 -6.17
CA HIS A 75 15.52 2.56 -5.66
C HIS A 75 14.13 2.71 -5.05
N GLN A 76 14.04 3.50 -3.98
CA GLN A 76 12.78 3.79 -3.32
C GLN A 76 12.52 5.29 -3.27
N ASN A 77 11.27 5.67 -3.49
CA ASN A 77 10.76 6.99 -3.12
C ASN A 77 9.50 6.83 -2.27
N THR A 78 9.41 7.56 -1.17
CA THR A 78 8.26 7.52 -0.26
C THR A 78 7.63 8.89 -0.14
N ALA A 79 6.36 8.99 -0.53
CA ALA A 79 5.53 10.17 -0.33
C ALA A 79 4.48 9.88 0.74
N ILE A 80 4.30 10.83 1.65
CA ILE A 80 3.23 10.82 2.64
C ILE A 80 2.22 11.91 2.30
N GLY A 81 0.95 11.65 2.61
CA GLY A 81 -0.12 12.60 2.40
C GLY A 81 -1.27 12.35 3.37
N SER A 82 -2.35 13.08 3.19
CA SER A 82 -3.60 12.84 3.87
C SER A 82 -4.74 12.86 2.86
N THR A 83 -5.78 12.10 3.13
CA THR A 83 -7.00 12.05 2.34
C THR A 83 -8.21 12.07 3.24
N ASP A 84 -9.26 12.72 2.79
CA ASP A 84 -10.50 12.86 3.55
C ASP A 84 -11.42 11.69 3.23
N ILE A 85 -11.87 11.01 4.28
CA ILE A 85 -12.87 9.96 4.17
C ILE A 85 -14.14 10.43 4.86
N THR A 86 -15.21 10.56 4.09
CA THR A 86 -16.54 10.88 4.61
C THR A 86 -17.29 9.59 4.89
N ASP A 87 -17.55 9.34 6.17
CA ASP A 87 -18.37 8.23 6.65
C ASP A 87 -19.83 8.73 6.80
N LYS A 88 -20.79 7.98 6.22
CA LYS A 88 -22.22 8.24 6.39
C LYS A 88 -22.74 7.41 7.56
N TRP A 89 -23.65 7.98 8.32
CA TRP A 89 -24.27 7.36 9.47
C TRP A 89 -25.77 7.41 9.34
N GLU A 90 -26.40 6.24 9.44
CA GLU A 90 -27.85 6.10 9.35
C GLU A 90 -28.47 5.96 10.74
N PRO A 91 -29.61 6.62 10.99
CA PRO A 91 -30.27 6.57 12.28
C PRO A 91 -30.88 5.20 12.54
N LEU A 92 -30.76 4.73 13.78
CA LEU A 92 -31.37 3.47 14.26
C LEU A 92 -32.76 3.68 14.90
N LYS A 93 -33.22 4.93 15.02
CA LYS A 93 -34.51 5.29 15.62
C LYS A 93 -35.28 6.24 14.70
N GLU A 94 -36.59 6.06 14.65
CA GLU A 94 -37.50 6.95 13.92
C GLU A 94 -37.40 8.39 14.45
N GLY A 95 -37.45 9.36 13.54
CA GLY A 95 -37.36 10.81 13.86
C GLY A 95 -35.94 11.39 13.91
N LEU A 96 -34.90 10.60 13.67
CA LEU A 96 -33.52 11.09 13.52
C LEU A 96 -33.13 11.23 12.05
N LEU A 97 -32.22 12.17 11.74
CA LEU A 97 -31.74 12.42 10.37
C LEU A 97 -30.38 11.76 10.14
N PRO A 98 -30.06 11.32 8.90
CA PRO A 98 -28.71 10.88 8.56
C PRO A 98 -27.66 11.96 8.83
N LEU A 99 -26.46 11.53 9.21
CA LEU A 99 -25.32 12.43 9.43
C LEU A 99 -24.10 11.97 8.66
N GLU A 100 -23.21 12.91 8.35
CA GLU A 100 -21.93 12.64 7.72
C GLU A 100 -20.80 13.15 8.62
N THR A 101 -19.74 12.35 8.74
CA THR A 101 -18.53 12.74 9.45
C THR A 101 -17.33 12.56 8.54
N THR A 102 -16.53 13.60 8.37
CA THR A 102 -15.28 13.52 7.63
C THR A 102 -14.13 13.30 8.59
N ARG A 103 -13.30 12.29 8.29
CA ARG A 103 -12.05 12.04 9.00
C ARG A 103 -10.86 12.22 8.05
N HIS A 104 -9.82 12.84 8.56
CA HIS A 104 -8.53 12.95 7.88
C HIS A 104 -7.74 11.66 8.10
N VAL A 105 -7.31 11.02 7.00
CA VAL A 105 -6.62 9.73 7.03
C VAL A 105 -5.28 9.87 6.36
N SER A 106 -4.22 9.55 7.08
CA SER A 106 -2.88 9.51 6.50
C SER A 106 -2.79 8.47 5.39
N MET A 107 -2.05 8.82 4.34
CA MET A 107 -1.77 7.97 3.19
C MET A 107 -0.26 7.90 2.98
N ILE A 108 0.21 6.71 2.58
CA ILE A 108 1.59 6.50 2.14
C ILE A 108 1.57 6.01 0.69
N THR A 109 2.47 6.53 -0.11
CA THR A 109 2.79 6.03 -1.45
C THR A 109 4.27 5.68 -1.48
N ILE A 110 4.58 4.43 -1.81
CA ILE A 110 5.97 3.96 -1.93
C ILE A 110 6.19 3.47 -3.35
N THR A 111 7.12 4.09 -4.04
CA THR A 111 7.54 3.69 -5.39
C THR A 111 8.83 2.89 -5.27
N LEU A 112 8.86 1.69 -5.87
CA LEU A 112 10.09 0.90 -6.06
C LEU A 112 10.44 0.88 -7.54
N SER A 113 11.67 1.24 -7.88
CA SER A 113 12.14 1.32 -9.26
C SER A 113 13.48 0.62 -9.44
N MET A 114 13.62 -0.09 -10.57
CA MET A 114 14.89 -0.67 -11.03
C MET A 114 15.80 0.40 -11.67
N LYS A 115 15.23 1.57 -12.00
CA LYS A 115 15.97 2.71 -12.55
C LYS A 115 16.21 3.73 -11.44
N GLU A 116 17.27 4.52 -11.61
CA GLU A 116 17.57 5.59 -10.69
C GLU A 116 16.40 6.60 -10.65
N LEU A 117 15.94 6.88 -9.44
CA LEU A 117 14.95 7.92 -9.17
C LEU A 117 15.69 9.22 -8.85
N TYR A 118 15.00 10.36 -8.99
CA TYR A 118 15.58 11.66 -8.66
C TYR A 118 16.02 11.69 -7.19
N THR A 119 17.33 11.69 -6.97
CA THR A 119 17.97 11.61 -5.65
C THR A 119 17.72 12.85 -4.79
N SER A 120 17.25 13.95 -5.40
CA SER A 120 16.87 15.19 -4.73
C SER A 120 15.48 15.16 -4.08
N PHE A 121 14.67 14.10 -4.28
CA PHE A 121 13.39 14.00 -3.60
C PHE A 121 13.58 13.75 -2.10
N VAL A 122 12.79 14.46 -1.28
CA VAL A 122 12.80 14.32 0.20
C VAL A 122 12.53 12.88 0.64
N GLY A 123 11.71 12.15 -0.12
CA GLY A 123 11.34 10.77 0.15
C GLY A 123 12.27 9.71 -0.43
N TYR A 124 13.34 10.12 -1.12
CA TYR A 124 14.25 9.20 -1.78
C TYR A 124 15.07 8.40 -0.77
N GLN A 125 15.22 7.11 -1.02
CA GLN A 125 16.09 6.21 -0.28
C GLN A 125 16.98 5.44 -1.26
N PRO A 126 18.30 5.38 -1.02
CA PRO A 126 19.24 4.67 -1.88
C PRO A 126 19.06 3.15 -1.79
N LEU A 127 19.72 2.44 -2.71
CA LEU A 127 19.74 0.99 -2.81
C LEU A 127 20.18 0.32 -1.51
N LEU A 128 19.61 -0.84 -1.18
CA LEU A 128 20.15 -1.67 -0.11
C LEU A 128 21.52 -2.24 -0.52
N PRO A 129 22.50 -2.30 0.39
CA PRO A 129 23.76 -3.01 0.16
C PRO A 129 23.51 -4.46 -0.26
N ALA A 130 24.24 -4.94 -1.27
CA ALA A 130 24.03 -6.26 -1.86
C ALA A 130 24.12 -7.41 -0.84
N GLU A 131 24.96 -7.27 0.19
CA GLU A 131 25.13 -8.24 1.28
C GLU A 131 23.85 -8.46 2.11
N LEU A 132 22.96 -7.46 2.17
CA LEU A 132 21.70 -7.54 2.90
C LEU A 132 20.56 -8.14 2.06
N VAL A 133 20.78 -8.33 0.75
CA VAL A 133 19.82 -8.93 -0.17
C VAL A 133 20.05 -10.43 -0.20
N LYS A 134 19.13 -11.18 0.40
CA LYS A 134 19.14 -12.65 0.31
C LYS A 134 18.39 -13.04 -0.95
N ALA A 135 19.14 -13.46 -1.97
CA ALA A 135 18.54 -14.11 -3.14
C ALA A 135 17.62 -15.24 -2.67
N LEU A 136 16.47 -15.38 -3.33
CA LEU A 136 15.42 -16.35 -3.00
C LEU A 136 16.02 -17.76 -2.88
N THR A 137 16.34 -18.21 -1.67
CA THR A 137 16.36 -19.64 -1.38
C THR A 137 14.93 -20.12 -1.59
N LYS A 138 14.75 -21.13 -2.44
CA LYS A 138 13.48 -21.85 -2.57
C LYS A 138 13.08 -22.27 -1.15
N PHE A 139 12.12 -21.58 -0.55
CA PHE A 139 11.55 -22.05 0.71
C PHE A 139 10.91 -23.40 0.39
N GLU A 140 11.38 -24.45 1.06
CA GLU A 140 10.69 -25.74 1.08
C GLU A 140 9.25 -25.49 1.49
N TYR A 141 8.35 -26.04 0.67
CA TYR A 141 6.92 -26.03 0.93
C TYR A 141 6.68 -26.84 2.19
N ASP A 142 6.19 -26.19 3.24
CA ASP A 142 5.47 -26.92 4.28
C ASP A 142 4.33 -26.07 4.85
N GLY A 143 3.14 -26.68 4.87
CA GLY A 143 1.93 -26.28 5.63
C GLY A 143 1.11 -25.10 5.11
#